data_AF-A0A2S9Z5G2-F1
#
_entry.id   AF-A0A2S9Z5G2-F1
#
_cell.length_a   1.000
_cell.length_b   1.000
_cell.length_c   1.000
_cell.angle_alpha   90.00
_cell.angle_beta   90.00
_cell.angle_gamma   90.00
#
_symmetry.space_group_name_H-M   'P 1'
#
loop_
_entity.id
_entity.type
_entity.pdbx_description
1 polymer ?
#
loop_
_entity_poly.entity_id
_entity_poly.type
_entity_poly.pdbx_seq_one_letter_code
_entity_poly.pdbx_strand_id
1 'polypeptide(L)'
;MKCADVQAALSARLDGEPFDAPDDVIDAHLSECAECTAFFQAAASLNRQLSLQPAPPAVPDLAPVILSTIEPEFRRQARARATWVTGCRVMLVVLGLLFVWSGLAALTTPAPGAEALALDAAAVRMTLAFGALFAAWRPDAMAALAPMYGALCAFSVGLRLRDIIFGTITGGEVWFLVLAGACAVTLIAGWLGRSGVVLLRSTWKTLNAVPLESR
;
A
#
# COMPACT_ATOMS: atom_id res chain seq x y z
N MET A 1 -27.86 6.73 18.06
CA MET A 1 -28.15 5.84 19.19
C MET A 1 -28.77 6.64 20.32
N LYS A 2 -29.57 6.02 21.20
CA LYS A 2 -30.06 6.71 22.39
C LYS A 2 -28.94 6.72 23.44
N CYS A 3 -28.89 7.76 24.28
CA CYS A 3 -27.89 7.87 25.34
C CYS A 3 -27.87 6.64 26.27
N ALA A 4 -29.03 6.01 26.53
CA ALA A 4 -29.14 4.81 27.35
C ALA A 4 -28.38 3.60 26.76
N ASP A 5 -28.46 3.39 25.45
CA ASP A 5 -27.77 2.30 24.77
C ASP A 5 -26.25 2.50 24.80
N VAL A 6 -25.82 3.76 24.66
CA VAL A 6 -24.41 4.15 24.70
C VAL A 6 -23.84 4.01 26.12
N GLN A 7 -24.58 4.44 27.15
CA GLN A 7 -24.18 4.27 28.55
C GLN A 7 -24.05 2.79 28.94
N ALA A 8 -24.96 1.93 28.49
CA ALA A 8 -24.88 0.49 28.73
C ALA A 8 -23.64 -0.13 28.07
N ALA A 9 -23.35 0.23 26.81
CA ALA A 9 -22.14 -0.21 26.11
C ALA A 9 -20.85 0.31 26.78
N LEU A 10 -20.85 1.55 27.27
CA LEU A 10 -19.74 2.14 28.02
C LEU A 10 -19.48 1.44 29.35
N SER A 11 -20.53 1.04 30.07
CA SER A 11 -20.39 0.26 31.30
C SER A 11 -19.82 -1.12 31.02
N ALA A 12 -20.38 -1.85 30.04
CA ALA A 12 -19.88 -3.15 29.63
C ALA A 12 -18.40 -3.09 29.22
N ARG A 13 -18.00 -2.03 28.50
CA ARG A 13 -16.60 -1.76 28.13
C ARG A 13 -15.69 -1.54 29.33
N LEU A 14 -16.16 -0.87 30.39
CA LEU A 14 -15.39 -0.67 31.63
C LEU A 14 -15.24 -1.96 32.45
N ASP A 15 -16.24 -2.84 32.40
CA ASP A 15 -16.26 -4.12 33.12
C ASP A 15 -15.63 -5.27 32.31
N GLY A 16 -15.27 -5.02 31.04
CA GLY A 16 -14.69 -6.01 30.14
C GLY A 16 -15.69 -7.02 29.59
N GLU A 17 -16.99 -6.73 29.68
CA GLU A 17 -18.07 -7.56 29.17
C GLU A 17 -18.26 -7.35 27.65
N PRO A 18 -18.71 -8.39 26.92
CA PRO A 18 -19.03 -8.26 25.50
C PRO A 18 -20.23 -7.33 25.29
N PHE A 19 -20.12 -6.42 24.33
CA PHE A 19 -21.20 -5.54 23.89
C PHE A 19 -21.34 -5.53 22.36
N ASP A 20 -22.54 -5.30 21.87
CA ASP A 20 -22.92 -5.50 20.46
C ASP A 20 -22.85 -4.21 19.61
N ALA A 21 -22.42 -3.10 20.23
CA ALA A 21 -22.31 -1.79 19.60
C ALA A 21 -20.89 -1.60 19.02
N PRO A 22 -20.75 -1.12 17.77
CA PRO A 22 -19.43 -0.88 17.18
C PRO A 22 -18.76 0.37 17.79
N ASP A 23 -17.46 0.25 18.10
CA ASP A 23 -16.69 1.25 18.86
C ASP A 23 -16.68 2.64 18.20
N ASP A 24 -16.69 2.70 16.87
CA ASP A 24 -16.70 3.94 16.08
C ASP A 24 -17.96 4.78 16.31
N VAL A 25 -19.12 4.14 16.47
CA VAL A 25 -20.39 4.81 16.76
C VAL A 25 -20.46 5.32 18.21
N ILE A 26 -19.87 4.58 19.15
CA ILE A 26 -19.77 4.96 20.56
C ILE A 26 -18.87 6.19 20.70
N ASP A 27 -17.69 6.16 20.08
CA ASP A 27 -16.71 7.24 20.15
C ASP A 27 -17.22 8.52 19.47
N ALA A 28 -17.93 8.41 18.34
CA ALA A 28 -18.60 9.54 17.70
C ALA A 28 -19.63 10.19 18.63
N HIS A 29 -20.48 9.40 19.29
CA HIS A 29 -21.49 9.91 20.22
C HIS A 29 -20.87 10.55 21.47
N LEU A 30 -19.78 10.00 21.99
CA LEU A 30 -19.03 10.57 23.12
C LEU A 30 -18.42 11.93 22.82
N SER A 31 -18.10 12.21 21.55
CA SER A 31 -17.55 13.50 21.13
C SER A 31 -18.60 14.61 21.02
N GLU A 32 -19.87 14.23 20.82
CA GLU A 32 -20.99 15.17 20.61
C GLU A 32 -21.87 15.35 21.86
N CYS A 33 -21.92 14.36 22.77
CA CYS A 33 -22.85 14.33 23.90
C CYS A 33 -22.15 14.49 25.26
N ALA A 34 -22.27 15.69 25.86
CA ALA A 34 -21.68 16.02 27.15
C ALA A 34 -22.18 15.13 28.32
N GLU A 35 -23.42 14.66 28.26
CA GLU A 35 -23.99 13.77 29.28
C GLU A 35 -23.31 12.40 29.29
N CYS A 36 -23.02 11.84 28.12
CA CYS A 36 -22.33 10.56 28.01
C CYS A 36 -20.85 10.69 28.40
N THR A 37 -20.21 11.83 28.10
CA THR A 37 -18.86 12.12 28.58
C THR A 37 -18.81 12.20 30.12
N ALA A 38 -19.77 12.89 30.73
CA ALA A 38 -19.86 13.01 32.19
C ALA A 38 -20.13 11.66 32.88
N PHE A 39 -21.04 10.86 32.32
CA PHE A 39 -21.30 9.50 32.81
C PHE A 39 -20.04 8.62 32.77
N PHE A 40 -19.30 8.64 31.67
CA PHE A 40 -18.06 7.85 31.53
C PHE A 40 -17.00 8.27 32.55
N GLN A 41 -16.81 9.57 32.78
CA GLN A 41 -15.88 10.08 33.78
C GLN A 41 -16.27 9.65 35.20
N ALA A 42 -17.57 9.74 35.53
CA ALA A 42 -18.08 9.29 36.82
C ALA A 42 -17.86 7.78 37.03
N ALA A 43 -18.23 6.95 36.05
CA ALA A 43 -18.04 5.51 36.09
C ALA A 43 -16.56 5.11 36.21
N ALA A 44 -15.68 5.74 35.43
CA ALA A 44 -14.23 5.52 35.50
C ALA A 44 -13.61 6.00 36.83
N SER A 45 -14.20 7.00 37.48
CA SER A 45 -13.76 7.45 38.82
C SER A 45 -14.16 6.46 39.91
N LEU A 46 -15.39 5.91 39.82
CA LEU A 46 -15.93 4.94 40.77
C LEU A 46 -15.19 3.61 40.67
N ASN A 47 -14.93 3.11 39.45
CA ASN A 47 -14.15 1.88 39.24
C ASN A 47 -12.73 2.01 39.84
N ARG A 48 -12.13 3.20 39.75
CA ARG A 48 -10.84 3.51 40.40
C ARG A 48 -10.90 3.46 41.93
N GLN A 49 -12.00 3.93 42.52
CA GLN A 49 -12.20 3.90 43.98
C GLN A 49 -12.49 2.48 44.49
N LEU A 50 -13.16 1.66 43.68
CA LEU A 50 -13.49 0.27 44.02
C LEU A 50 -12.34 -0.71 43.78
N SER A 51 -11.35 -0.34 42.97
CA SER A 51 -10.16 -1.15 42.76
C SER A 51 -9.36 -1.27 44.07
N LEU A 52 -9.29 -2.49 44.62
CA LEU A 52 -8.61 -2.80 45.89
C LEU A 52 -7.08 -2.74 45.81
N GLN A 53 -6.53 -2.48 44.63
CA GLN A 53 -5.12 -2.16 44.50
C GLN A 53 -4.90 -0.72 44.99
N PRO A 54 -3.95 -0.47 45.90
CA PRO A 54 -3.62 0.90 46.29
C PRO A 54 -3.28 1.67 45.02
N ALA A 55 -4.11 2.68 44.71
CA ALA A 55 -3.88 3.53 43.56
C ALA A 55 -2.45 4.06 43.66
N PRO A 56 -1.54 3.72 42.72
CA PRO A 56 -0.21 4.30 42.73
C PRO A 56 -0.35 5.82 42.74
N PRO A 57 0.49 6.54 43.51
CA PRO A 57 0.39 8.00 43.65
C PRO A 57 0.32 8.61 42.26
N ALA A 58 -0.67 9.49 42.03
CA ALA A 58 -1.02 10.16 40.78
C ALA A 58 -0.05 9.81 39.65
N VAL A 59 -0.29 8.69 38.97
CA VAL A 59 0.58 8.24 37.88
C VAL A 59 0.67 9.41 36.91
N PRO A 60 1.85 10.03 36.73
CA PRO A 60 2.01 11.13 35.80
C PRO A 60 1.48 10.67 34.46
N ASP A 61 0.83 11.55 33.70
CA ASP A 61 0.38 11.18 32.37
C ASP A 61 1.60 10.78 31.53
N LEU A 62 1.82 9.46 31.43
CA LEU A 62 2.91 8.84 30.70
C LEU A 62 2.52 8.64 29.24
N ALA A 63 1.27 8.90 28.85
CA ALA A 63 0.86 8.87 27.44
C ALA A 63 1.77 9.73 26.56
N PRO A 64 2.10 11.00 26.89
CA PRO A 64 3.04 11.79 26.10
C PRO A 64 4.46 11.20 26.06
N VAL A 65 4.93 10.59 27.15
CA VAL A 65 6.26 9.97 27.22
C VAL A 65 6.32 8.69 26.38
N ILE A 66 5.31 7.84 26.48
CA ILE A 66 5.17 6.60 25.71
C ILE A 66 4.99 6.91 24.22
N LEU A 67 4.11 7.86 23.87
CA LEU A 67 3.96 8.35 22.50
C LEU A 67 5.27 8.93 21.97
N SER A 68 5.99 9.75 22.75
CA SER A 68 7.27 10.33 22.31
C SER A 68 8.37 9.30 22.08
N THR A 69 8.31 8.15 22.76
CA THR A 69 9.29 7.06 22.64
C THR A 69 9.00 6.17 21.43
N ILE A 70 7.73 5.95 21.12
CA ILE A 70 7.30 5.05 20.03
C ILE A 70 7.20 5.79 18.67
N GLU A 71 6.83 7.06 18.70
CA GLU A 71 6.77 7.96 17.55
C GLU A 71 8.05 7.99 16.68
N PRO A 72 9.30 8.03 17.20
CA PRO A 72 10.50 8.00 16.35
C PRO A 72 10.64 6.73 15.52
N GLU A 73 10.22 5.56 16.04
CA GLU A 73 10.29 4.30 15.31
C GLU A 73 9.27 4.25 14.17
N PHE A 74 8.03 4.68 14.44
CA PHE A 74 7.00 4.81 13.41
C PHE A 74 7.38 5.87 12.37
N ARG A 75 7.93 7.02 12.78
CA ARG A 75 8.42 8.05 11.86
C ARG A 75 9.59 7.56 11.02
N ARG A 76 10.51 6.76 11.57
CA ARG A 76 11.63 6.18 10.80
C ARG A 76 11.13 5.18 9.76
N GLN A 77 10.18 4.31 10.12
CA GLN A 77 9.56 3.39 9.17
C GLN A 77 8.74 4.12 8.10
N ALA A 78 7.98 5.14 8.48
CA ALA A 78 7.22 5.98 7.55
C ALA A 78 8.15 6.73 6.57
N ARG A 79 9.26 7.30 7.06
CA ARG A 79 10.28 7.95 6.24
C ARG A 79 10.97 6.98 5.31
N ALA A 80 11.37 5.80 5.77
CA ALA A 80 11.99 4.78 4.92
C ALA A 80 11.05 4.33 3.78
N ARG A 81 9.75 4.17 4.07
CA ARG A 81 8.72 3.88 3.06
C ARG A 81 8.54 5.05 2.09
N ALA A 82 8.50 6.28 2.58
CA ALA A 82 8.39 7.47 1.74
C ALA A 82 9.61 7.64 0.81
N THR A 83 10.83 7.38 1.30
CA THR A 83 12.05 7.41 0.49
C THR A 83 12.06 6.29 -0.55
N TRP A 84 11.56 5.10 -0.21
CA TRP A 84 11.46 3.97 -1.15
C TRP A 84 10.49 4.28 -2.29
N VAL A 85 9.29 4.79 -1.97
CA VAL A 85 8.29 5.18 -2.98
C VAL A 85 8.83 6.30 -3.87
N THR A 86 9.50 7.30 -3.28
CA THR A 86 10.17 8.36 -4.03
C THR A 86 11.23 7.79 -4.98
N GLY A 87 12.06 6.86 -4.51
CA GLY A 87 13.06 6.16 -5.33
C GLY A 87 12.42 5.42 -6.51
N CYS A 88 11.33 4.69 -6.28
CA CYS A 88 10.58 4.00 -7.33
C CYS A 88 10.00 4.99 -8.37
N ARG A 89 9.52 6.16 -7.93
CA ARG A 89 9.00 7.20 -8.84
C ARG A 89 10.10 7.76 -9.74
N VAL A 90 11.25 8.11 -9.16
CA VAL A 90 12.41 8.59 -9.92
C VAL A 90 12.83 7.53 -10.94
N MET A 91 12.89 6.26 -10.53
CA MET A 91 13.23 5.16 -11.42
C MET A 91 12.22 4.99 -12.56
N LEU A 92 10.92 5.11 -12.31
CA LEU A 92 9.89 5.06 -13.37
C LEU A 92 9.98 6.24 -14.35
N VAL A 93 10.36 7.43 -13.88
CA VAL A 93 10.63 8.56 -14.79
C VAL A 93 11.82 8.25 -15.69
N VAL A 94 12.92 7.75 -15.14
CA VAL A 94 14.10 7.36 -15.91
C VAL A 94 13.75 6.27 -16.94
N LEU A 95 13.06 5.21 -16.52
CA LEU A 95 12.63 4.13 -17.42
C LEU A 95 11.67 4.64 -18.50
N GLY A 96 10.75 5.54 -18.16
CA GLY A 96 9.85 6.19 -19.12
C GLY A 96 10.62 6.97 -20.18
N LEU A 97 11.62 7.75 -19.79
CA LEU A 97 12.50 8.48 -20.72
C LEU A 97 13.32 7.54 -21.61
N LEU A 98 13.82 6.42 -21.07
CA LEU A 98 14.51 5.39 -21.85
C LEU A 98 13.57 4.72 -22.86
N PHE A 99 12.30 4.51 -22.52
CA PHE A 99 11.30 4.05 -23.49
C PHE A 99 11.05 5.06 -24.61
N VAL A 100 10.91 6.35 -24.29
CA VAL A 100 10.79 7.42 -25.31
C VAL A 100 11.98 7.41 -26.24
N TRP A 101 13.19 7.40 -25.69
CA TRP A 101 14.42 7.31 -26.48
C TRP A 101 14.40 6.07 -27.38
N SER A 102 14.08 4.91 -26.83
CA SER A 102 14.07 3.65 -27.58
C SER A 102 13.03 3.63 -28.72
N GLY A 103 11.88 4.29 -28.53
CA GLY A 103 10.84 4.39 -29.56
C GLY A 103 11.21 5.38 -30.65
N LEU A 104 11.84 6.51 -30.30
CA LEU A 104 12.35 7.44 -31.30
C LEU A 104 13.49 6.83 -32.12
N ALA A 105 14.42 6.12 -31.46
CA ALA A 105 15.51 5.42 -32.14
C ALA A 105 14.99 4.41 -33.18
N ALA A 106 13.90 3.68 -32.84
CA ALA A 106 13.26 2.74 -33.77
C ALA A 106 12.75 3.40 -35.07
N LEU A 107 12.33 4.67 -35.00
CA LEU A 107 11.88 5.44 -36.16
C LEU A 107 13.02 5.99 -37.01
N THR A 108 14.20 6.20 -36.43
CA THR A 108 15.35 6.80 -37.13
C THR A 108 16.13 5.82 -38.00
N THR A 109 16.09 4.53 -37.67
CA THR A 109 16.85 3.49 -38.39
C THR A 109 15.96 2.30 -38.76
N PRO A 110 14.86 2.49 -39.50
CA PRO A 110 14.01 1.38 -39.93
C PRO A 110 14.76 0.51 -40.93
N ALA A 111 14.58 -0.81 -40.83
CA ALA A 111 15.06 -1.72 -41.87
C ALA A 111 14.27 -1.48 -43.17
N PRO A 112 14.91 -1.60 -44.35
CA PRO A 112 14.24 -1.41 -45.62
C PRO A 112 13.05 -2.37 -45.76
N GLY A 113 11.85 -1.84 -46.00
CA GLY A 113 10.61 -2.60 -46.08
C GLY A 113 9.91 -2.90 -44.74
N ALA A 114 10.44 -2.42 -43.61
CA ALA A 114 9.89 -2.65 -42.26
C ALA A 114 9.34 -1.37 -41.59
N GLU A 115 9.01 -0.34 -42.36
CA GLU A 115 8.58 0.97 -41.85
C GLU A 115 7.31 0.88 -40.99
N ALA A 116 6.30 0.11 -41.43
CA ALA A 116 5.09 -0.12 -40.66
C ALA A 116 5.39 -0.83 -39.32
N LEU A 117 6.27 -1.83 -39.35
CA LEU A 117 6.70 -2.53 -38.14
C LEU A 117 7.45 -1.59 -37.17
N ALA A 118 8.27 -0.68 -37.69
CA ALA A 118 8.97 0.31 -36.90
C ALA A 118 8.00 1.30 -36.23
N LEU A 119 6.95 1.72 -36.95
CA LEU A 119 5.87 2.56 -36.41
C LEU A 119 5.12 1.84 -35.29
N ASP A 120 4.72 0.59 -35.48
CA ASP A 120 4.04 -0.22 -34.46
C ASP A 120 4.93 -0.42 -33.23
N ALA A 121 6.21 -0.73 -33.46
CA ALA A 121 7.21 -0.88 -32.43
C ALA A 121 7.43 0.41 -31.62
N ALA A 122 7.42 1.57 -32.29
CA ALA A 122 7.51 2.88 -31.65
C ALA A 122 6.25 3.19 -30.84
N ALA A 123 5.05 2.93 -31.39
CA ALA A 123 3.78 3.16 -30.71
C ALA A 123 3.68 2.38 -29.39
N VAL A 124 4.09 1.10 -29.39
CA VAL A 124 4.14 0.28 -28.16
C VAL A 124 5.10 0.90 -27.14
N ARG A 125 6.31 1.32 -27.54
CA ARG A 125 7.29 1.94 -26.64
C ARG A 125 6.78 3.27 -26.07
N MET A 126 6.11 4.08 -26.88
CA MET A 126 5.49 5.34 -26.42
C MET A 126 4.36 5.09 -25.43
N THR A 127 3.55 4.06 -25.67
CA THR A 127 2.49 3.65 -24.73
C THR A 127 3.09 3.23 -23.38
N LEU A 128 4.18 2.47 -23.39
CA LEU A 128 4.87 2.05 -22.17
C LEU A 128 5.58 3.22 -21.48
N ALA A 129 6.14 4.16 -22.21
CA ALA A 129 6.66 5.39 -21.64
C ALA A 129 5.56 6.18 -20.92
N PHE A 130 4.41 6.37 -21.59
CA PHE A 130 3.28 7.09 -21.02
C PHE A 130 2.76 6.44 -19.74
N GLY A 131 2.58 5.11 -19.73
CA GLY A 131 2.13 4.40 -18.53
C GLY A 131 3.14 4.49 -17.37
N ALA A 132 4.44 4.45 -17.64
CA ALA A 132 5.48 4.59 -16.62
C ALA A 132 5.51 6.01 -16.02
N LEU A 133 5.41 7.04 -16.87
CA LEU A 133 5.33 8.44 -16.44
C LEU A 133 4.03 8.74 -15.68
N PHE A 134 2.91 8.16 -16.13
CA PHE A 134 1.63 8.27 -15.44
C PHE A 134 1.69 7.63 -14.05
N ALA A 135 2.30 6.44 -13.93
CA ALA A 135 2.53 5.78 -12.64
C ALA A 135 3.46 6.60 -11.73
N ALA A 136 4.43 7.33 -12.29
CA ALA A 136 5.29 8.24 -11.54
C ALA A 136 4.55 9.48 -11.04
N TRP A 137 3.57 10.00 -11.78
CA TRP A 137 2.73 11.12 -11.34
C TRP A 137 1.72 10.69 -10.29
N ARG A 138 1.04 9.57 -10.50
CA ARG A 138 0.01 9.04 -9.60
C ARG A 138 0.42 7.66 -9.04
N PRO A 139 1.07 7.61 -7.85
CA PRO A 139 1.59 6.36 -7.30
C PRO A 139 0.52 5.31 -6.98
N ASP A 140 -0.75 5.72 -6.84
CA ASP A 140 -1.87 4.79 -6.71
C ASP A 140 -2.03 3.89 -7.94
N ALA A 141 -1.66 4.38 -9.12
CA ALA A 141 -1.75 3.62 -10.38
C ALA A 141 -0.72 2.50 -10.48
N MET A 142 0.34 2.49 -9.65
CA MET A 142 1.38 1.44 -9.67
C MET A 142 0.78 0.04 -9.47
N ALA A 143 -0.22 -0.07 -8.60
CA ALA A 143 -0.92 -1.33 -8.33
C ALA A 143 -1.70 -1.83 -9.55
N ALA A 144 -2.39 -0.91 -10.25
CA ALA A 144 -3.24 -1.23 -11.38
C ALA A 144 -2.40 -1.58 -12.63
N LEU A 145 -1.25 -0.92 -12.82
CA LEU A 145 -0.40 -1.12 -13.99
C LEU A 145 0.58 -2.28 -13.84
N ALA A 146 0.92 -2.69 -12.61
CA ALA A 146 1.81 -3.82 -12.35
C ALA A 146 1.45 -5.11 -13.11
N PRO A 147 0.19 -5.62 -13.09
CA PRO A 147 -0.17 -6.83 -13.83
C PRO A 147 -0.07 -6.64 -15.34
N MET A 148 -0.38 -5.45 -15.86
CA MET A 148 -0.27 -5.16 -17.30
C MET A 148 1.19 -5.22 -17.79
N TYR A 149 2.10 -4.50 -17.12
CA TYR A 149 3.52 -4.52 -17.46
C TYR A 149 4.16 -5.89 -17.19
N GLY A 150 3.74 -6.56 -16.10
CA GLY A 150 4.18 -7.90 -15.77
C GLY A 150 3.79 -8.93 -16.83
N ALA A 151 2.52 -8.93 -17.26
CA ALA A 151 2.03 -9.81 -18.32
C ALA A 151 2.76 -9.52 -19.64
N LEU A 152 2.88 -8.24 -20.04
CA LEU A 152 3.63 -7.85 -21.23
C LEU A 152 5.07 -8.39 -21.19
N CYS A 153 5.77 -8.21 -20.07
CA CYS A 153 7.12 -8.72 -19.89
C CYS A 153 7.16 -10.25 -20.02
N ALA A 154 6.27 -10.95 -19.32
CA ALA A 154 6.21 -12.41 -19.32
C ALA A 154 5.94 -12.97 -20.73
N PHE A 155 4.94 -12.42 -21.44
CA PHE A 155 4.66 -12.81 -22.82
C PHE A 155 5.80 -12.44 -23.77
N SER A 156 6.41 -11.26 -23.62
CA SER A 156 7.55 -10.84 -24.45
C SER A 156 8.75 -11.77 -24.29
N VAL A 157 9.03 -12.20 -23.06
CA VAL A 157 10.08 -13.20 -22.78
C VAL A 157 9.70 -14.56 -23.37
N GLY A 158 8.46 -15.01 -23.15
CA GLY A 158 7.97 -16.29 -23.64
C GLY A 158 7.99 -16.40 -25.16
N LEU A 159 7.54 -15.37 -25.88
CA LEU A 159 7.55 -15.34 -27.34
C LEU A 159 8.97 -15.30 -27.92
N ARG A 160 9.93 -14.72 -27.18
CA ARG A 160 11.35 -14.71 -27.56
C ARG A 160 12.17 -15.87 -26.99
N LEU A 161 11.54 -16.82 -26.30
CA LEU A 161 12.26 -17.91 -25.64
C LEU A 161 13.11 -18.71 -26.63
N ARG A 162 12.61 -18.91 -27.85
CA ARG A 162 13.36 -19.54 -28.94
C ARG A 162 14.63 -18.77 -29.27
N ASP A 163 14.53 -17.48 -29.53
CA ASP A 163 15.67 -16.65 -29.94
C ASP A 163 16.70 -16.49 -28.82
N ILE A 164 16.24 -16.54 -27.57
CA ILE A 164 17.09 -16.58 -26.37
C ILE A 164 17.90 -17.88 -26.34
N ILE A 165 17.27 -19.03 -26.59
CA ILE A 165 17.94 -20.34 -26.56
C ILE A 165 18.97 -20.47 -27.68
N PHE A 166 18.62 -20.01 -28.89
CA PHE A 166 19.51 -20.09 -30.05
C PHE A 166 20.52 -18.94 -30.15
N GLY A 167 20.46 -17.96 -29.23
CA GLY A 167 21.38 -16.82 -29.23
C GLY A 167 21.22 -15.89 -30.43
N THR A 168 20.08 -15.94 -31.12
CA THR A 168 19.76 -15.12 -32.30
C THR A 168 19.18 -13.75 -31.93
N ILE A 169 19.07 -13.46 -30.63
CA ILE A 169 18.46 -12.23 -30.14
C ILE A 169 19.27 -11.00 -30.52
N THR A 170 18.60 -9.98 -31.03
CA THR A 170 19.25 -8.70 -31.35
C THR A 170 19.43 -7.84 -30.10
N GLY A 171 20.45 -6.97 -30.08
CA GLY A 171 20.69 -6.08 -28.94
C GLY A 171 19.50 -5.16 -28.61
N GLY A 172 18.76 -4.72 -29.64
CA GLY A 172 17.55 -3.89 -29.44
C GLY A 172 16.40 -4.62 -28.76
N GLU A 173 16.30 -5.94 -28.95
CA GLU A 173 15.29 -6.77 -28.30
C GLU A 173 15.63 -7.06 -26.84
N VAL A 174 16.90 -7.35 -26.56
CA VAL A 174 17.40 -7.48 -25.18
C VAL A 174 17.12 -6.18 -24.41
N TRP A 175 17.44 -5.04 -25.03
CA TRP A 175 17.18 -3.72 -24.43
C TRP A 175 15.71 -3.50 -24.08
N PHE A 176 14.80 -3.83 -25.01
CA PHE A 176 13.37 -3.75 -24.77
C PHE A 176 12.91 -4.66 -23.62
N LEU A 177 13.39 -5.91 -23.56
CA LEU A 177 13.06 -6.85 -22.49
C LEU A 177 13.56 -6.36 -21.13
N VAL A 178 14.78 -5.83 -21.06
CA VAL A 178 15.36 -5.28 -19.83
C VAL A 178 14.54 -4.09 -19.34
N LEU A 179 14.17 -3.16 -20.22
CA LEU A 179 13.33 -2.01 -19.86
C LEU A 179 11.94 -2.45 -19.37
N ALA A 180 11.28 -3.37 -20.08
CA ALA A 180 9.97 -3.88 -19.71
C ALA A 180 10.01 -4.59 -18.34
N GLY A 181 11.02 -5.44 -18.12
CA GLY A 181 11.24 -6.13 -16.86
C GLY A 181 11.56 -5.19 -15.71
N ALA A 182 12.45 -4.21 -15.93
CA ALA A 182 12.78 -3.21 -14.94
C ALA A 182 11.56 -2.37 -14.54
N CYS A 183 10.71 -2.00 -15.50
CA CYS A 183 9.44 -1.30 -15.21
C CYS A 183 8.50 -2.16 -14.38
N ALA A 184 8.30 -3.43 -14.77
CA ALA A 184 7.45 -4.36 -14.02
C ALA A 184 7.92 -4.54 -12.57
N VAL A 185 9.22 -4.77 -12.38
CA VAL A 185 9.83 -4.89 -11.03
C VAL A 185 9.67 -3.60 -10.23
N THR A 186 9.89 -2.44 -10.85
CA THR A 186 9.77 -1.14 -10.16
C THR A 186 8.32 -0.86 -9.74
N LEU A 187 7.34 -1.22 -10.56
CA LEU A 187 5.91 -1.10 -10.22
C LEU A 187 5.53 -2.01 -9.04
N ILE A 188 5.98 -3.27 -9.06
CA ILE A 188 5.76 -4.24 -7.98
C ILE A 188 6.45 -3.77 -6.69
N ALA A 189 7.70 -3.30 -6.77
CA ALA A 189 8.46 -2.75 -5.66
C ALA A 189 7.78 -1.50 -5.05
N GLY A 190 7.28 -0.59 -5.88
CA GLY A 190 6.53 0.59 -5.46
C GLY A 190 5.21 0.22 -4.76
N TRP A 191 4.50 -0.78 -5.28
CA TRP A 191 3.28 -1.30 -4.67
C TRP A 191 3.53 -1.97 -3.30
N LEU A 192 4.56 -2.81 -3.20
CA LEU A 192 5.00 -3.45 -1.96
C LEU A 192 5.37 -2.43 -0.87
N GLY A 193 6.09 -1.37 -1.25
CA GLY A 193 6.49 -0.31 -0.33
C GLY A 193 5.34 0.57 0.18
N ARG A 194 4.25 0.67 -0.59
CA ARG A 194 3.09 1.51 -0.27
C ARG A 194 2.02 0.80 0.55
N SER A 195 1.63 -0.42 0.18
CA SER A 195 0.41 -1.06 0.71
C SER A 195 0.47 -2.59 0.82
N GLY A 196 1.31 -3.25 0.02
CA GLY A 196 1.26 -4.70 -0.19
C GLY A 196 1.43 -5.53 1.09
N VAL A 197 2.37 -5.19 1.98
CA VAL A 197 2.69 -6.04 3.15
C VAL A 197 1.59 -6.04 4.21
N VAL A 198 0.92 -4.90 4.42
CA VAL A 198 -0.15 -4.78 5.42
C VAL A 198 -1.43 -5.43 4.89
N LEU A 199 -1.78 -5.17 3.63
CA LEU A 199 -2.98 -5.72 3.00
C LEU A 199 -2.88 -7.23 2.78
N LEU A 200 -1.70 -7.76 2.42
CA LEU A 200 -1.47 -9.22 2.36
C LEU A 200 -1.59 -9.84 3.76
N ARG A 201 -1.01 -9.22 4.79
CA ARG A 201 -1.09 -9.79 6.14
C ARG A 201 -2.52 -9.82 6.69
N SER A 202 -3.32 -8.79 6.40
CA SER A 202 -4.72 -8.77 6.82
C SER A 202 -5.56 -9.79 6.03
N THR A 203 -5.39 -9.88 4.72
CA THR A 203 -6.12 -10.87 3.88
C THR A 203 -5.70 -12.30 4.20
N TRP A 204 -4.42 -12.54 4.47
CA TRP A 204 -3.92 -13.85 4.89
C TRP A 204 -4.44 -14.24 6.29
N LYS A 205 -4.56 -13.29 7.21
CA LYS A 205 -5.21 -13.50 8.51
C LYS A 205 -6.70 -13.83 8.39
N THR A 206 -7.43 -13.16 7.50
CA THR A 206 -8.86 -13.46 7.28
C THR A 206 -9.07 -14.81 6.60
N LEU A 207 -8.15 -15.23 5.71
CA LEU A 207 -8.22 -16.54 5.08
C LEU A 207 -7.84 -17.69 6.03
N ASN A 208 -6.95 -17.44 7.00
CA ASN A 208 -6.60 -18.38 8.06
C ASN A 208 -7.47 -18.26 9.31
N ALA A 209 -8.50 -17.41 9.30
CA ALA A 209 -9.42 -17.33 10.43
C ALA A 209 -10.26 -18.61 10.47
N VAL A 210 -9.98 -19.47 11.45
CA VAL A 210 -10.79 -20.66 11.72
C VAL A 210 -12.15 -20.19 12.23
N PRO A 211 -13.27 -20.55 11.58
CA PRO A 211 -14.58 -20.21 12.09
C PRO A 211 -14.79 -20.92 13.42
N LEU A 212 -15.07 -20.16 14.48
CA LEU A 212 -15.46 -20.71 15.77
C LEU A 212 -16.88 -21.27 15.60
N GLU A 213 -17.00 -22.60 15.56
CA GLU A 213 -18.29 -23.28 15.67
C GLU A 213 -18.93 -22.90 17.01
N SER A 214 -20.00 -22.10 16.95
CA SER A 214 -20.87 -21.81 18.08
C SER A 214 -21.58 -23.10 18.51
N ARG A 215 -21.26 -23.60 19.70
CA ARG A 215 -21.97 -24.69 20.37
C ARG A 215 -23.17 -24.17 21.14
#